data_AF-A0AAV2G8C7-F1
#
_entry.id   AF-A0AAV2G8C7-F1
#
_cell.length_a   1.000
_cell.length_b   1.000
_cell.length_c   1.000
_cell.angle_alpha   90.00
_cell.angle_beta   90.00
_cell.angle_gamma   90.00
#
_symmetry.space_group_name_H-M   'P 1'
#
loop_
_entity.id
_entity.type
_entity.pdbx_description
1 polymer ?
#
loop_
_entity_poly.entity_id
_entity_poly.type
_entity_poly.pdbx_seq_one_letter_code
_entity_poly.pdbx_strand_id
1 'polypeptide(L)'
;MKRQEEIVTFKQADDESLAETWERYKGLLMRCPNHGLEDWNVIIIFFNGIRRKFRDALNNASRNGFTSMEAPTTYDLVEKICSEATKWGSDTSIRRIGGLHEIDKVASLEAKIDAKLDSKFDALKRRLAKIALGRQEEVASSELCEGPHHRDMCQLGAA
;
A
#
# COMPACT_ATOMS: atom_id res chain seq x y z
N MET A 1 -6.91 44.36 0.81
CA MET A 1 -7.94 43.51 0.18
C MET A 1 -7.33 42.31 -0.53
N LYS A 2 -6.47 42.46 -1.56
CA LYS A 2 -5.86 41.30 -2.28
C LYS A 2 -5.28 40.17 -1.41
N ARG A 3 -4.63 40.47 -0.29
CA ARG A 3 -4.05 39.45 0.61
C ARG A 3 -5.07 38.71 1.48
N GLN A 4 -6.20 39.34 1.79
CA GLN A 4 -7.31 38.70 2.52
C GLN A 4 -8.10 37.78 1.58
N GLU A 5 -8.25 38.18 0.31
CA GLU A 5 -8.81 37.34 -0.74
C GLU A 5 -8.06 36.01 -0.86
N GLU A 6 -6.72 36.02 -0.87
CA GLU A 6 -5.90 34.80 -0.90
C GLU A 6 -6.15 33.85 0.28
N ILE A 7 -6.49 34.39 1.45
CA ILE A 7 -6.87 33.59 2.63
C ILE A 7 -8.24 32.96 2.38
N VAL A 8 -9.27 33.75 2.06
CA VAL A 8 -10.65 33.24 1.93
C VAL A 8 -10.86 32.33 0.71
N THR A 9 -10.06 32.49 -0.34
CA THR A 9 -10.08 31.62 -1.53
C THR A 9 -9.04 30.51 -1.48
N PHE A 10 -8.44 30.26 -0.31
CA PHE A 10 -7.38 29.28 -0.15
C PHE A 10 -7.81 27.90 -0.63
N LYS A 11 -6.95 27.28 -1.43
CA LYS A 11 -7.08 25.89 -1.86
C LYS A 11 -5.72 25.22 -1.85
N GLN A 12 -5.72 23.93 -1.51
CA GLN A 12 -4.56 23.06 -1.64
C GLN A 12 -4.20 22.85 -3.12
N ALA A 13 -2.92 22.98 -3.48
CA ALA A 13 -2.44 22.72 -4.84
C ALA A 13 -2.23 21.22 -5.08
N ASP A 14 -2.32 20.77 -6.34
CA ASP A 14 -2.35 19.35 -6.76
C ASP A 14 -1.15 18.52 -6.31
N ASP A 15 0.00 19.14 -6.17
CA ASP A 15 1.26 18.53 -5.76
C ASP A 15 1.62 18.75 -4.29
N GLU A 16 0.80 19.47 -3.52
CA GLU A 16 1.08 19.73 -2.10
C GLU A 16 0.63 18.58 -1.19
N SER A 17 1.49 18.24 -0.23
CA SER A 17 1.12 17.47 0.96
C SER A 17 0.30 18.32 1.94
N LEU A 18 -0.36 17.68 2.90
CA LEU A 18 -1.11 18.40 3.94
C LEU A 18 -0.21 19.32 4.77
N ALA A 19 1.00 18.87 5.11
CA ALA A 19 1.97 19.65 5.87
C ALA A 19 2.43 20.91 5.12
N GLU A 20 2.79 20.78 3.84
CA GLU A 20 3.16 21.93 3.00
C GLU A 20 2.00 22.91 2.83
N THR A 21 0.80 22.37 2.65
CA THR A 21 -0.43 23.17 2.55
C THR A 21 -0.67 23.98 3.82
N TRP A 22 -0.46 23.36 4.99
CA TRP A 22 -0.63 23.99 6.28
C TRP A 22 0.41 25.10 6.53
N GLU A 23 1.68 24.84 6.24
CA GLU A 23 2.74 25.86 6.34
C GLU A 23 2.49 27.05 5.41
N ARG A 24 2.05 26.78 4.17
CA ARG A 24 1.69 27.86 3.23
C ARG A 24 0.53 28.69 3.76
N TYR A 25 -0.48 28.06 4.36
CA TYR A 25 -1.61 28.78 4.95
C TYR A 25 -1.18 29.65 6.14
N LYS A 26 -0.37 29.12 7.06
CA LYS A 26 0.24 29.91 8.15
C LYS A 26 1.04 31.10 7.63
N GLY A 27 1.81 30.90 6.56
CA GLY A 27 2.54 31.97 5.87
C GLY A 27 1.64 33.09 5.32
N LEU A 28 0.45 32.76 4.81
CA LEU A 28 -0.53 33.77 4.34
C LEU A 28 -1.07 34.60 5.51
N LEU A 29 -1.40 33.96 6.64
CA LEU A 29 -1.87 34.64 7.85
C LEU A 29 -0.81 35.60 8.39
N MET A 30 0.45 35.14 8.49
CA MET A 30 1.58 35.96 8.96
C MET A 30 1.86 37.17 8.06
N ARG A 31 1.63 37.06 6.75
CA ARG A 31 1.77 38.18 5.80
C ARG A 31 0.61 39.18 5.86
N CYS A 32 -0.49 38.81 6.53
CA CYS A 32 -1.68 39.65 6.66
C CYS A 32 -2.20 39.65 8.11
N PRO A 33 -1.43 40.13 9.10
CA PRO A 33 -1.80 40.04 10.52
C PRO A 33 -3.12 40.75 10.87
N ASN A 34 -3.51 41.76 10.09
CA ASN A 34 -4.78 42.47 10.22
C ASN A 34 -5.84 41.94 9.23
N HIS A 35 -5.93 40.62 9.04
CA HIS A 35 -6.88 40.00 8.10
C HIS A 35 -8.35 40.15 8.53
N GLY A 36 -8.63 40.52 9.77
CA GLY A 36 -10.00 40.83 10.26
C GLY A 36 -10.95 39.63 10.29
N LEU A 37 -10.40 38.41 10.27
CA LEU A 37 -11.16 37.16 10.37
C LEU A 37 -11.04 36.65 11.79
N GLU A 38 -12.13 36.15 12.35
CA GLU A 38 -12.12 35.41 13.61
C GLU A 38 -11.35 34.09 13.47
N ASP A 39 -10.69 33.64 14.55
CA ASP A 39 -9.85 32.44 14.55
C ASP A 39 -10.58 31.19 14.04
N TRP A 40 -11.87 31.05 14.37
CA TRP A 40 -12.68 29.94 13.87
C TRP A 40 -12.89 30.00 12.36
N ASN A 41 -13.13 31.20 11.80
CA ASN A 41 -13.28 31.36 10.35
C ASN A 41 -12.00 31.01 9.61
N VAL A 42 -10.83 31.35 10.19
CA VAL A 42 -9.52 30.95 9.64
C VAL A 42 -9.40 29.43 9.52
N ILE A 43 -9.86 28.68 10.53
CA ILE A 43 -9.81 27.22 10.54
C ILE A 43 -10.80 26.62 9.51
N ILE A 44 -12.03 27.13 9.45
CA ILE A 44 -13.04 26.65 8.51
C ILE A 44 -12.62 26.89 7.06
N ILE A 45 -12.00 28.04 6.77
CA ILE A 45 -11.45 28.33 5.45
C ILE A 45 -10.37 27.31 5.08
N PHE A 46 -9.42 27.03 5.99
CA PHE A 46 -8.40 26.01 5.75
C PHE A 46 -9.02 24.63 5.48
N PHE A 47 -9.93 24.19 6.36
CA PHE A 47 -10.59 22.89 6.23
C PHE A 47 -11.32 22.75 4.90
N ASN A 48 -12.04 23.78 4.46
CA ASN A 48 -12.73 23.77 3.17
C ASN A 48 -11.76 23.82 1.97
N GLY A 49 -10.59 24.44 2.14
CA GLY A 49 -9.56 24.57 1.12
C GLY A 49 -8.72 23.32 0.87
N ILE A 50 -8.65 22.39 1.83
CA ILE A 50 -7.87 21.13 1.70
C ILE A 50 -8.66 20.02 1.00
N ARG A 51 -7.96 19.02 0.45
CA ARG A 51 -8.60 17.87 -0.24
C ARG A 51 -9.49 17.05 0.69
N ARG A 52 -10.52 16.41 0.10
CA ARG A 52 -11.47 15.54 0.83
C ARG A 52 -10.76 14.49 1.68
N LYS A 53 -9.74 13.82 1.13
CA LYS A 53 -8.95 12.80 1.86
C LYS A 53 -8.40 13.29 3.20
N PHE A 54 -7.93 14.54 3.25
CA PHE A 54 -7.39 15.12 4.47
C PHE A 54 -8.48 15.63 5.42
N ARG A 55 -9.61 16.11 4.88
CA ARG A 55 -10.79 16.41 5.70
C ARG A 55 -11.34 15.16 6.40
N ASP A 56 -11.37 14.04 5.69
CA ASP A 56 -11.84 12.77 6.25
C ASP A 56 -10.88 12.30 7.36
N ALA A 57 -9.57 12.43 7.15
CA ALA A 57 -8.57 12.14 8.19
C ALA A 57 -8.73 13.03 9.44
N LEU A 58 -8.96 14.34 9.25
CA LEU A 58 -9.23 15.27 10.34
C LEU A 58 -10.51 14.88 11.09
N ASN A 59 -11.61 14.62 10.37
CA ASN A 59 -12.87 14.19 10.98
C ASN A 59 -12.74 12.89 11.77
N ASN A 60 -12.00 11.91 11.26
CA ASN A 60 -11.77 10.64 11.96
C ASN A 60 -10.94 10.82 13.24
N ALA A 61 -9.98 11.76 13.22
CA ALA A 61 -9.18 12.08 14.39
C ALA A 61 -9.96 12.94 15.42
N SER A 62 -10.98 13.67 14.97
CA SER A 62 -11.90 14.43 15.82
C SER A 62 -12.97 13.52 16.44
N ARG A 63 -12.87 13.27 17.75
CA ARG A 63 -13.81 12.39 18.49
C ARG A 63 -15.30 12.74 18.31
N ASN A 64 -15.61 14.02 18.12
CA ASN A 64 -16.98 14.55 17.95
C ASN A 64 -17.20 15.23 16.59
N GLY A 65 -16.29 15.02 15.62
CA GLY A 65 -16.28 15.73 14.34
C GLY A 65 -15.54 17.08 14.39
N PHE A 66 -14.87 17.43 13.29
CA PHE A 66 -13.96 18.59 13.22
C PHE A 66 -14.66 19.92 13.51
N THR A 67 -15.90 20.07 13.04
CA THR A 67 -16.70 21.30 13.19
C THR A 67 -17.28 21.49 14.61
N SER A 68 -17.12 20.51 15.50
CA SER A 68 -17.59 20.56 16.89
C SER A 68 -16.46 20.83 17.89
N MET A 69 -15.23 21.04 17.42
CA MET A 69 -14.05 21.29 18.26
C MET A 69 -13.82 22.79 18.47
N GLU A 70 -13.20 23.17 19.59
CA GLU A 70 -12.76 24.54 19.82
C GLU A 70 -11.53 24.89 18.96
N ALA A 71 -11.39 26.17 18.59
CA ALA A 71 -10.33 26.63 17.69
C ALA A 71 -8.91 26.23 18.14
N PRO A 72 -8.48 26.44 19.41
CA PRO A 72 -7.13 26.08 19.85
C PRO A 72 -6.84 24.57 19.71
N THR A 73 -7.79 23.73 20.14
CA THR A 73 -7.68 22.27 20.03
C THR A 73 -7.62 21.80 18.58
N THR A 74 -8.23 22.57 17.68
CA THR A 74 -8.25 22.25 16.25
C THR A 74 -6.92 22.58 15.57
N TYR A 75 -6.27 23.69 15.94
CA TYR A 75 -4.90 24.00 15.51
C TYR A 75 -3.93 22.88 15.92
N ASP A 76 -3.98 22.46 17.19
CA ASP A 76 -3.12 21.38 17.69
C ASP A 76 -3.35 20.06 16.96
N LEU A 77 -4.62 19.74 16.64
CA LEU A 77 -4.96 18.55 15.88
C LEU A 77 -4.40 18.61 14.46
N VAL A 78 -4.54 19.75 13.77
CA VAL A 78 -3.99 19.94 12.42
C VAL A 78 -2.48 19.80 12.45
N GLU A 79 -1.80 20.44 13.42
CA GLU A 79 -0.34 20.35 13.58
C GLU A 79 0.12 18.91 13.85
N LYS A 80 -0.62 18.18 14.69
CA LYS A 80 -0.37 16.77 14.98
C LYS A 80 -0.51 15.90 13.73
N ILE A 81 -1.61 16.04 12.99
CA ILE A 81 -1.84 15.26 11.76
C ILE A 81 -0.81 15.63 10.69
N CYS A 82 -0.43 16.90 10.55
CA CYS A 82 0.64 17.32 9.64
C CYS A 82 1.99 16.68 10.03
N SER A 83 2.30 16.67 11.33
CA SER A 83 3.51 16.04 11.88
C SER A 83 3.50 14.51 11.79
N GLU A 84 2.33 13.88 11.75
CA GLU A 84 2.17 12.44 11.49
C GLU A 84 2.25 12.13 9.99
N ALA A 85 1.65 12.97 9.14
CA ALA A 85 1.69 12.82 7.68
C ALA A 85 3.11 12.88 7.12
N THR A 86 4.01 13.65 7.74
CA THR A 86 5.44 13.67 7.39
C THR A 86 6.17 12.39 7.80
N LYS A 87 5.72 11.69 8.86
CA LYS A 87 6.28 10.40 9.31
C LYS A 87 5.84 9.23 8.44
N TRP A 88 4.65 9.29 7.86
CA TRP A 88 4.09 8.22 7.03
C TRP A 88 4.42 8.30 5.54
N GLY A 89 5.31 9.22 5.13
CA GLY A 89 5.95 9.15 3.81
C GLY A 89 4.96 9.00 2.66
N SER A 90 4.44 10.15 2.21
CA SER A 90 3.72 10.32 0.95
C SER A 90 2.23 9.98 0.93
N ASP A 91 1.45 10.99 0.56
CA ASP A 91 0.33 10.78 -0.35
C ASP A 91 0.28 11.88 -1.44
N THR A 92 1.42 12.53 -1.76
CA THR A 92 1.47 13.43 -2.93
C THR A 92 2.84 13.57 -3.64
N SER A 93 3.91 12.87 -3.25
CA SER A 93 5.24 13.16 -3.81
C SER A 93 6.11 11.97 -4.26
N ILE A 94 5.61 10.71 -4.29
CA ILE A 94 6.34 9.56 -4.91
C ILE A 94 6.33 9.62 -6.45
N ARG A 95 6.55 10.78 -7.05
CA ARG A 95 6.86 10.82 -8.49
C ARG A 95 7.98 11.76 -8.91
N ARG A 96 8.56 12.62 -8.06
CA ARG A 96 9.43 13.68 -8.61
C ARG A 96 10.81 13.94 -8.02
N ILE A 97 11.33 13.16 -7.08
CA ILE A 97 12.75 13.34 -6.70
C ILE A 97 13.47 12.00 -6.78
N GLY A 98 14.45 11.93 -7.68
CA GLY A 98 15.16 10.73 -8.07
C GLY A 98 15.75 9.98 -6.88
N GLY A 99 15.57 8.67 -6.88
CA GLY A 99 16.04 7.81 -5.81
C GLY A 99 15.19 6.54 -5.67
N LEU A 100 15.08 5.79 -6.75
CA LEU A 100 14.93 4.33 -6.75
C LEU A 100 15.53 3.73 -5.47
N HIS A 101 14.76 3.19 -4.51
CA HIS A 101 15.29 2.25 -3.48
C HIS A 101 14.24 1.51 -2.61
N GLU A 102 12.92 1.75 -2.73
CA GLU A 102 11.90 0.93 -2.03
C GLU A 102 10.96 0.17 -2.96
N ILE A 103 10.61 0.73 -4.13
CA ILE A 103 9.81 0.04 -5.16
C ILE A 103 10.52 -1.25 -5.64
N ASP A 104 11.85 -1.24 -5.67
CA ASP A 104 12.66 -2.39 -6.05
C ASP A 104 12.52 -3.58 -5.09
N LYS A 105 12.27 -3.33 -3.80
CA LYS A 105 12.10 -4.41 -2.82
C LYS A 105 10.76 -5.11 -3.01
N VAL A 106 9.70 -4.36 -3.29
CA VAL A 106 8.37 -4.92 -3.56
C VAL A 106 8.39 -5.69 -4.89
N ALA A 107 8.94 -5.11 -5.95
CA ALA A 107 9.10 -5.80 -7.23
C ALA A 107 9.99 -7.06 -7.12
N SER A 108 11.05 -7.01 -6.30
CA SER A 108 11.88 -8.19 -6.00
C SER A 108 11.13 -9.26 -5.21
N LEU A 109 10.24 -8.86 -4.29
CA LEU A 109 9.40 -9.80 -3.56
C LEU A 109 8.32 -10.42 -4.45
N GLU A 110 7.68 -9.64 -5.33
CA GLU A 110 6.73 -10.12 -6.33
C GLU A 110 7.37 -11.18 -7.23
N ALA A 111 8.53 -10.86 -7.83
CA ALA A 111 9.27 -11.81 -8.67
C ALA A 111 9.69 -13.08 -7.91
N LYS A 112 10.02 -12.98 -6.61
CA LYS A 112 10.34 -14.14 -5.76
C LYS A 112 9.12 -15.00 -5.45
N ILE A 113 7.95 -14.40 -5.31
CA ILE A 113 6.69 -15.13 -5.11
C ILE A 113 6.34 -15.89 -6.39
N ASP A 114 6.38 -15.22 -7.54
CA ASP A 114 6.08 -15.83 -8.85
C ASP A 114 7.02 -17.01 -9.14
N ALA A 115 8.34 -16.80 -9.00
CA ALA A 115 9.32 -17.86 -9.21
C ALA A 115 9.14 -19.07 -8.27
N LYS A 116 8.75 -18.82 -7.00
CA LYS A 116 8.45 -19.90 -6.05
C LYS A 116 7.16 -20.64 -6.42
N LEU A 117 6.13 -19.93 -6.86
CA LEU A 117 4.88 -20.53 -7.31
C LEU A 117 5.11 -21.40 -8.53
N ASP A 118 5.82 -20.90 -9.54
CA ASP A 118 6.17 -21.66 -10.75
C ASP A 118 6.97 -22.93 -10.41
N SER A 119 7.99 -22.80 -9.56
CA SER A 119 8.80 -23.95 -9.11
C SER A 119 7.95 -25.03 -8.41
N LYS A 120 7.02 -24.63 -7.53
CA LYS A 120 6.12 -25.55 -6.84
C LYS A 120 5.10 -26.17 -7.81
N PHE A 121 4.61 -25.41 -8.77
CA PHE A 121 3.66 -25.87 -9.77
C PHE A 121 4.29 -26.89 -10.70
N ASP A 122 5.52 -26.66 -11.16
CA ASP A 122 6.27 -27.61 -11.97
C ASP A 122 6.66 -28.87 -11.18
N ALA A 123 6.99 -28.74 -9.89
CA ALA A 123 7.20 -29.90 -9.03
C ALA A 123 5.93 -30.74 -8.88
N LEU A 124 4.77 -30.09 -8.74
CA LEU A 124 3.47 -30.77 -8.66
C LEU A 124 3.12 -31.45 -9.99
N LYS A 125 3.27 -30.76 -11.14
CA LYS A 125 3.08 -31.34 -12.48
C LYS A 125 3.92 -32.60 -12.67
N ARG A 126 5.20 -32.58 -12.29
CA ARG A 126 6.09 -33.74 -12.38
C ARG A 126 5.63 -34.91 -11.50
N ARG A 127 5.13 -34.63 -10.30
CA ARG A 127 4.56 -35.67 -9.42
C ARG A 127 3.28 -36.26 -10.00
N LEU A 128 2.39 -35.42 -10.53
CA LEU A 128 1.17 -35.87 -11.20
C LEU A 128 1.47 -36.69 -12.45
N ALA A 129 2.45 -36.30 -13.26
CA ALA A 129 2.89 -37.06 -14.42
C ALA A 129 3.42 -38.46 -14.03
N LYS A 130 4.17 -38.57 -12.92
CA LYS A 130 4.63 -39.87 -12.39
C LYS A 130 3.49 -40.75 -11.89
N ILE A 131 2.44 -40.15 -11.34
CA ILE A 131 1.24 -40.88 -10.91
C ILE A 131 0.42 -41.34 -12.13
N ALA A 132 0.26 -40.46 -13.13
CA ALA A 132 -0.48 -40.74 -14.36
C ALA A 132 0.21 -41.78 -15.27
N LEU A 133 1.54 -41.84 -15.25
CA LEU A 133 2.33 -42.83 -16.01
C LEU A 133 2.47 -44.19 -15.31
N GLY A 134 1.88 -44.35 -14.13
CA GLY A 134 1.87 -45.63 -13.44
C GLY A 134 3.23 -45.99 -12.84
N ARG A 135 3.16 -46.62 -11.68
CA ARG A 135 4.24 -47.41 -11.10
C ARG A 135 4.66 -48.44 -12.17
N GLN A 136 5.83 -48.30 -12.78
CA GLN A 136 6.50 -49.49 -13.31
C GLN A 136 6.96 -50.28 -12.08
N GLU A 137 6.06 -51.11 -11.56
CA GLU A 137 6.54 -52.37 -10.99
C GLU A 137 7.19 -53.10 -12.16
N GLU A 138 8.43 -53.56 -11.98
CA GLU A 138 9.08 -54.46 -12.94
C GLU A 138 8.23 -55.74 -12.99
N VAL A 139 7.23 -55.77 -13.87
CA VAL A 139 6.41 -56.95 -14.11
C VAL A 139 7.25 -57.85 -15.01
N ALA A 140 7.77 -58.94 -14.45
CA ALA A 140 8.45 -59.94 -15.25
C ALA A 140 7.38 -60.75 -16.02
N SER A 141 7.50 -60.79 -17.34
CA SER A 141 6.65 -61.63 -18.19
C SER A 141 7.50 -62.21 -19.31
N SER A 142 7.68 -63.53 -19.29
CA SER A 142 8.29 -64.31 -20.36
C SER A 142 7.30 -65.42 -20.76
N GLU A 143 7.54 -66.06 -21.91
CA GLU A 143 6.69 -67.16 -22.42
C GLU A 143 6.62 -68.38 -21.47
N LEU A 144 7.51 -68.49 -20.47
CA LEU A 144 7.48 -69.55 -19.45
C LEU A 144 6.63 -69.21 -18.23
N CYS A 145 6.14 -67.98 -18.09
CA CYS A 145 5.38 -67.54 -16.93
C CYS A 145 3.87 -67.66 -17.22
N GLU A 146 3.08 -68.17 -16.27
CA GLU A 146 1.62 -68.33 -16.41
C GLU A 146 0.82 -67.00 -16.35
N GLY A 147 1.50 -65.85 -16.47
CA GLY A 147 0.89 -64.54 -16.51
C GLY A 147 1.78 -63.42 -15.92
N PRO A 148 1.29 -62.18 -15.94
CA PRO A 148 1.99 -61.03 -15.37
C PRO A 148 2.07 -61.14 -13.85
N HIS A 149 3.26 -60.98 -13.28
CA HIS A 149 3.51 -61.00 -11.83
C HIS A 149 4.68 -60.06 -11.49
N HIS A 150 4.81 -59.67 -10.21
CA HIS A 150 5.92 -58.86 -9.72
C HIS A 150 7.24 -59.64 -9.82
N ARG A 151 8.35 -59.00 -10.22
CA ARG A 151 9.66 -59.66 -10.41
C ARG A 151 10.12 -60.52 -9.22
N ASP A 152 9.88 -60.06 -8.00
CA ASP A 152 10.23 -60.77 -6.76
C ASP A 152 9.41 -62.05 -6.53
N MET A 153 8.33 -62.25 -7.29
CA MET A 153 7.47 -63.43 -7.26
C MET A 153 7.71 -64.38 -8.45
N CYS A 154 8.73 -64.10 -9.27
CA CYS A 154 9.10 -64.96 -10.40
C CYS A 154 9.86 -66.19 -9.88
N GLN A 155 9.20 -67.36 -9.94
CA GLN A 155 9.76 -68.63 -9.46
C GLN A 155 10.91 -69.16 -10.32
N LEU A 156 11.22 -68.52 -11.46
CA LEU A 156 12.26 -68.97 -12.40
C LEU A 156 13.66 -68.48 -12.06
N GLY A 157 13.83 -67.63 -11.04
CA GLY A 157 15.13 -67.11 -10.61
C GLY A 157 15.73 -66.11 -11.59
N ALA A 158 16.42 -65.08 -11.07
CA ALA A 158 17.12 -64.10 -11.90
C ALA A 158 18.35 -64.76 -12.57
N ALA A 159 18.21 -65.14 -13.83
CA ALA A 159 19.35 -65.43 -14.70
C ALA A 159 20.03 -64.12 -15.16
#